data_AF-A0A1H7G4Q1-F1
#
_entry.id   AF-A0A1H7G4Q1-F1
#
_cell.length_a   1.000
_cell.length_b   1.000
_cell.length_c   1.000
_cell.angle_alpha   90.00
_cell.angle_beta   90.00
_cell.angle_gamma   90.00
#
_symmetry.space_group_name_H-M   'P 1'
#
loop_
_entity.id
_entity.type
_entity.pdbx_description
1 polymer ?
#
loop_
_entity_poly.entity_id
_entity_poly.type
_entity_poly.pdbx_seq_one_letter_code
_entity_poly.pdbx_strand_id
1 'polypeptide(L)'
;MLIAYYPAYYVAHGQHDLKAYVVDYFTTEGWPVGPPWFIWELFFFNIVIALLFPFLKNGLYKLSNKLASLKNKAVILFLIWLLLTWILYVPLAFLFGPYSWTGFGPFDFQKSRVLLYGGYFIFGALAGNAGIFTDDTSFVRKWPLWIILCLLTYAVLTIIPPLLRSMVAAHTLPEVAAWLIYFTLYVASCTLSCIAFLTIFKACIHRSRSWWNSLSANAYGIYLVHYILIVWCQYFLLNNQLPAFIKFVITFGVALSGSWLLVSLLRKQSLIKKYL
;
A
#
# COMPACT_ATOMS: atom_id res chain seq x y z
N MET A 1 -5.94 11.97 14.06
CA MET A 1 -6.10 10.52 14.30
C MET A 1 -6.68 10.20 15.67
N LEU A 2 -6.49 11.03 16.72
CA LEU A 2 -7.14 10.90 18.04
C LEU A 2 -8.60 10.35 17.99
N ILE A 3 -9.48 10.99 17.21
CA ILE A 3 -10.89 10.54 17.13
C ILE A 3 -11.02 9.07 16.70
N ALA A 4 -10.16 8.57 15.81
CA ALA A 4 -10.22 7.19 15.33
C ALA A 4 -9.82 6.17 16.40
N TYR A 5 -8.91 6.52 17.32
CA TYR A 5 -8.34 5.58 18.28
C TYR A 5 -9.08 5.53 19.62
N TYR A 6 -9.96 6.48 19.90
CA TYR A 6 -10.75 6.48 21.14
C TYR A 6 -11.55 5.19 21.39
N PRO A 7 -12.23 4.58 20.39
CA PRO A 7 -12.92 3.31 20.62
C PRO A 7 -11.98 2.18 21.06
N ALA A 8 -10.76 2.14 20.51
CA ALA A 8 -9.76 1.15 20.90
C ALA A 8 -9.28 1.37 22.34
N TYR A 9 -9.03 2.62 22.73
CA TYR A 9 -8.70 2.98 24.11
C TYR A 9 -9.81 2.56 25.08
N TYR A 10 -11.06 2.84 24.74
CA TYR A 10 -12.21 2.47 25.56
C TYR A 10 -12.34 0.95 25.72
N VAL A 11 -12.15 0.18 24.65
CA VAL A 11 -12.16 -1.29 24.71
C VAL A 11 -11.02 -1.83 25.58
N ALA A 12 -9.83 -1.21 25.51
CA ALA A 12 -8.67 -1.63 26.28
C ALA A 12 -8.76 -1.31 27.78
N HIS A 13 -9.29 -0.13 28.13
CA HIS A 13 -9.26 0.37 29.51
C HIS A 13 -10.62 0.33 30.22
N GLY A 14 -11.73 0.19 29.49
CA GLY A 14 -13.09 0.23 30.05
C GLY A 14 -13.50 1.59 30.62
N GLN A 15 -12.77 2.66 30.30
CA GLN A 15 -12.96 4.00 30.85
C GLN A 15 -13.19 5.03 29.74
N HIS A 16 -14.05 6.01 30.04
CA HIS A 16 -14.39 7.09 29.11
C HIS A 16 -13.59 8.38 29.33
N ASP A 17 -12.60 8.39 30.22
CA ASP A 17 -11.84 9.61 30.55
C ASP A 17 -11.04 10.12 29.33
N LEU A 18 -11.51 11.24 28.77
CA LEU A 18 -10.91 11.88 27.60
C LEU A 18 -9.52 12.45 27.92
N LYS A 19 -9.28 12.93 29.13
CA LYS A 19 -7.97 13.48 29.52
C LYS A 19 -6.97 12.33 29.63
N ALA A 20 -7.34 11.25 30.30
CA ALA A 20 -6.51 10.05 30.38
C ALA A 20 -6.20 9.48 29.00
N TYR A 21 -7.20 9.42 28.11
CA TYR A 21 -7.00 9.01 26.72
C TYR A 21 -6.00 9.88 25.96
N VAL A 22 -6.13 11.21 26.04
CA VAL A 22 -5.23 12.11 25.31
C VAL A 22 -3.79 11.97 25.82
N VAL A 23 -3.59 11.84 27.14
CA VAL A 23 -2.27 11.60 27.72
C VAL A 23 -1.72 10.27 27.19
N ASP A 24 -2.49 9.19 27.34
CA ASP A 24 -2.12 7.84 26.89
C ASP A 24 -1.73 7.79 25.41
N TYR A 25 -2.52 8.45 24.55
CA TYR A 25 -2.28 8.52 23.10
C TYR A 25 -0.92 9.13 22.75
N PHE A 26 -0.47 10.17 23.47
CA PHE A 26 0.79 10.84 23.19
C PHE A 26 1.98 10.25 23.96
N THR A 27 1.77 9.65 25.13
CA THR A 27 2.85 9.14 25.99
C THR A 27 3.04 7.64 25.91
N THR A 28 1.97 6.86 26.08
CA THR A 28 2.03 5.39 26.13
C THR A 28 2.09 4.84 24.71
N GLU A 29 1.15 5.26 23.88
CA GLU A 29 1.03 4.81 22.48
C GLU A 29 1.99 5.56 21.54
N GLY A 30 2.68 6.59 22.04
CA GLY A 30 3.74 7.28 21.29
C GLY A 30 3.25 8.07 20.07
N TRP A 31 2.01 8.56 20.08
CA TRP A 31 1.34 9.21 18.96
C TRP A 31 1.21 8.29 17.73
N PRO A 32 0.36 7.26 17.79
CA PRO A 32 0.23 6.30 16.70
C PRO A 32 -0.27 7.01 15.44
N VAL A 33 0.52 6.87 14.38
CA VAL A 33 0.37 7.55 13.07
C VAL A 33 -0.92 7.19 12.33
N GLY A 34 -1.44 5.99 12.53
CA GLY A 34 -2.54 5.45 11.72
C GLY A 34 -2.22 5.43 10.23
N PRO A 35 -3.23 5.29 9.34
CA PRO A 35 -3.01 5.19 7.91
C PRO A 35 -2.16 6.29 7.26
N PRO A 36 -2.18 7.56 7.73
CA PRO A 36 -1.33 8.64 7.20
C PRO A 36 0.19 8.44 7.32
N TRP A 37 0.68 7.41 8.00
CA TRP A 37 2.12 7.14 8.18
C TRP A 37 2.92 7.23 6.86
N PHE A 38 2.33 6.85 5.73
CA PHE A 38 3.03 6.88 4.45
C PHE A 38 3.19 8.28 3.85
N ILE A 39 2.40 9.27 4.27
CA ILE A 39 2.41 10.62 3.67
C ILE A 39 3.74 11.32 3.95
N TRP A 40 4.24 11.25 5.18
CA TRP A 40 5.49 11.94 5.53
C TRP A 40 6.69 11.31 4.81
N GLU A 41 6.67 9.99 4.57
CA GLU A 41 7.71 9.30 3.80
C GLU A 41 7.74 9.80 2.35
N LEU A 42 6.58 9.91 1.70
CA LEU A 42 6.49 10.48 0.37
C LEU A 42 6.98 11.94 0.32
N PHE A 43 6.63 12.73 1.34
CA PHE A 43 7.11 14.11 1.45
C PHE A 43 8.64 14.15 1.61
N PHE A 44 9.20 13.29 2.45
CA PHE A 44 10.64 13.14 2.64
C PHE A 44 11.35 12.76 1.33
N PHE A 45 10.83 11.78 0.58
CA PHE A 45 11.41 11.39 -0.71
C PHE A 45 11.34 12.52 -1.74
N ASN A 46 10.28 13.33 -1.75
CA ASN A 46 10.20 14.52 -2.60
C ASN A 46 11.30 15.52 -2.26
N ILE A 47 11.55 15.80 -0.98
CA ILE A 47 12.64 16.69 -0.55
C ILE A 47 13.98 16.14 -1.00
N VAL A 48 14.25 14.86 -0.73
CA VAL A 48 15.52 14.22 -1.09
C VAL A 48 15.75 14.28 -2.61
N ILE A 49 14.74 13.94 -3.40
CA ILE A 49 14.85 14.01 -4.86
C ILE A 49 15.02 15.45 -5.32
N ALA A 50 14.27 16.43 -4.80
CA ALA A 50 14.40 17.82 -5.19
C ALA A 50 15.82 18.36 -4.95
N LEU A 51 16.43 18.03 -3.81
CA LEU A 51 17.79 18.45 -3.46
C LEU A 51 18.85 17.74 -4.33
N LEU A 52 18.67 16.45 -4.63
CA LEU A 52 19.63 15.65 -5.39
C LEU A 52 19.41 15.67 -6.90
N PHE A 53 18.28 16.19 -7.37
CA PHE A 53 17.88 16.14 -8.79
C PHE A 53 18.92 16.73 -9.74
N PRO A 54 19.58 17.88 -9.46
CA PRO A 54 20.61 18.42 -10.35
C PRO A 54 21.74 17.44 -10.66
N PHE A 55 22.08 16.59 -9.69
CA PHE A 55 23.14 15.57 -9.80
C PHE A 55 22.64 14.27 -10.42
N LEU A 56 21.40 13.87 -10.12
CA LEU A 56 20.83 12.59 -10.55
C LEU A 56 20.13 12.64 -11.91
N LYS A 57 19.71 13.82 -12.39
CA LYS A 57 18.84 13.98 -13.58
C LYS A 57 19.33 13.19 -14.79
N ASN A 58 20.62 13.27 -15.11
CA ASN A 58 21.19 12.59 -16.28
C ASN A 58 21.11 11.07 -16.15
N GLY A 59 21.34 10.53 -14.95
CA GLY A 59 21.21 9.10 -14.66
C GLY A 59 19.76 8.64 -14.73
N LEU A 60 18.84 9.40 -14.13
CA LEU A 60 17.40 9.12 -14.15
C LEU A 60 16.85 9.13 -15.59
N TYR A 61 17.22 10.11 -16.42
CA TYR A 61 16.81 10.13 -17.83
C TYR A 61 17.37 8.95 -18.62
N LYS A 62 18.65 8.60 -18.44
CA LYS A 62 19.23 7.40 -19.07
C LYS A 62 18.50 6.13 -18.67
N LEU A 63 18.17 5.99 -17.39
CA LEU A 63 17.47 4.81 -16.87
C LEU A 63 16.02 4.75 -17.40
N SER A 64 15.32 5.89 -17.44
CA SER A 64 13.98 5.98 -18.03
C SER A 64 14.00 5.65 -19.52
N ASN A 65 14.97 6.16 -20.29
CA ASN A 65 15.11 5.83 -21.72
C ASN A 65 15.41 4.34 -21.94
N LYS A 66 16.22 3.72 -21.06
CA LYS A 66 16.45 2.27 -21.09
C LYS A 66 15.17 1.49 -20.76
N LEU A 67 14.35 1.97 -19.83
CA LEU A 67 13.03 1.38 -19.56
C LEU A 67 12.10 1.50 -20.77
N ALA A 68 12.10 2.65 -21.44
CA ALA A 68 11.31 2.90 -22.63
C ALA A 68 11.68 1.96 -23.80
N SER A 69 12.98 1.64 -23.96
CA SER A 69 13.43 0.67 -24.99
C SER A 69 12.99 -0.77 -24.71
N LEU A 70 12.56 -1.06 -23.48
CA LEU A 70 12.05 -2.37 -23.05
C LEU A 70 10.52 -2.45 -23.07
N LYS A 71 9.79 -1.40 -23.51
CA LYS A 71 8.31 -1.36 -23.50
C LYS A 71 7.61 -2.55 -24.17
N ASN A 72 8.26 -3.14 -25.17
CA ASN A 72 7.73 -4.30 -25.91
C ASN A 72 8.29 -5.64 -25.42
N LYS A 73 9.19 -5.64 -24.43
CA LYS A 73 9.82 -6.83 -23.84
C LYS A 73 9.16 -7.15 -22.49
N ALA A 74 7.89 -7.54 -22.55
CA ALA A 74 7.03 -7.63 -21.38
C ALA A 74 7.57 -8.55 -20.25
N VAL A 75 8.16 -9.69 -20.61
CA VAL A 75 8.78 -10.61 -19.64
C VAL A 75 10.00 -9.99 -18.97
N ILE A 76 10.82 -9.25 -19.73
CA ILE A 76 12.03 -8.59 -19.18
C ILE A 76 11.62 -7.49 -18.19
N LEU A 77 10.60 -6.69 -18.54
CA LEU A 77 10.07 -5.67 -17.62
C LEU A 77 9.54 -6.29 -16.32
N PHE A 78 8.81 -7.40 -16.43
CA PHE A 78 8.36 -8.16 -15.26
C PHE A 78 9.54 -8.64 -14.41
N LEU A 79 10.55 -9.26 -15.01
CA LEU A 79 11.72 -9.76 -14.29
C LEU A 79 12.52 -8.64 -13.62
N ILE A 80 12.68 -7.49 -14.29
CA ILE A 80 13.31 -6.30 -13.70
C ILE A 80 12.54 -5.81 -12.48
N TRP A 81 11.21 -5.69 -12.59
CA TRP A 81 10.38 -5.23 -11.48
C TRP A 81 10.39 -6.24 -10.33
N LEU A 82 10.29 -7.53 -10.62
CA LEU A 82 10.39 -8.58 -9.62
C LEU A 82 11.72 -8.53 -8.88
N LEU A 83 12.83 -8.44 -9.62
CA LEU A 83 14.18 -8.36 -9.06
C LEU A 83 14.37 -7.09 -8.22
N LEU A 84 13.91 -5.94 -8.72
CA LEU A 84 13.94 -4.67 -7.98
C LEU A 84 13.19 -4.80 -6.64
N THR A 85 11.96 -5.33 -6.68
CA THR A 85 11.15 -5.54 -5.48
C THR A 85 11.82 -6.50 -4.51
N TRP A 86 12.43 -7.58 -5.03
CA TRP A 86 13.13 -8.57 -4.24
C TRP A 86 14.33 -7.95 -3.52
N ILE A 87 15.20 -7.23 -4.24
CA ILE A 87 16.41 -6.59 -3.69
C ILE A 87 16.05 -5.55 -2.63
N LEU A 88 14.99 -4.77 -2.84
CA LEU A 88 14.62 -3.68 -1.94
C LEU A 88 13.88 -4.16 -0.69
N TYR A 89 13.23 -5.32 -0.73
CA TYR A 89 12.40 -5.81 0.37
C TYR A 89 13.01 -7.01 1.11
N VAL A 90 13.42 -8.06 0.40
CA VAL A 90 13.75 -9.36 1.02
C VAL A 90 14.92 -9.26 2.01
N PRO A 91 16.04 -8.58 1.72
CA PRO A 91 17.13 -8.45 2.69
C PRO A 91 16.69 -7.78 4.00
N LEU A 92 15.93 -6.69 3.91
CA LEU A 92 15.46 -5.97 5.10
C LEU A 92 14.37 -6.72 5.85
N ALA A 93 13.48 -7.42 5.13
CA ALA A 93 12.46 -8.28 5.73
C ALA A 93 13.10 -9.47 6.47
N PHE A 94 14.22 -9.98 5.97
CA PHE A 94 14.99 -11.02 6.65
C PHE A 94 15.69 -10.49 7.91
N LEU A 95 16.27 -9.28 7.85
CA LEU A 95 16.99 -8.68 8.99
C LEU A 95 16.07 -8.18 10.11
N PHE A 96 14.95 -7.52 9.75
CA PHE A 96 14.09 -6.83 10.70
C PHE A 96 12.73 -7.48 10.90
N GLY A 97 12.37 -8.47 10.08
CA GLY A 97 11.03 -9.03 10.03
C GLY A 97 10.02 -8.12 9.29
N PRO A 98 8.88 -8.67 8.86
CA PRO A 98 7.90 -7.94 8.05
C PRO A 98 7.05 -6.92 8.85
N TYR A 99 7.01 -7.03 10.18
CA TYR A 99 6.12 -6.22 11.04
C TYR A 99 6.85 -5.22 11.94
N SER A 100 8.15 -5.05 11.78
CA SER A 100 8.91 -4.17 12.66
C SER A 100 8.84 -2.70 12.21
N TRP A 101 8.38 -1.86 13.13
CA TRP A 101 8.25 -0.41 12.95
C TRP A 101 9.28 0.34 13.79
N THR A 102 9.55 1.58 13.39
CA THR A 102 10.36 2.54 14.15
C THR A 102 9.95 3.95 13.75
N GLY A 103 10.19 4.91 14.62
CA GLY A 103 9.93 6.31 14.32
C GLY A 103 9.94 7.19 15.55
N PHE A 104 9.44 8.42 15.38
CA PHE A 104 9.24 9.35 16.48
C PHE A 104 7.94 10.13 16.27
N GLY A 105 7.05 10.11 17.27
CA GLY A 105 5.76 10.79 17.20
C GLY A 105 5.00 10.41 15.92
N PRO A 106 4.59 11.38 15.08
CA PRO A 106 3.83 11.09 13.88
C PRO A 106 4.70 10.61 12.68
N PHE A 107 5.98 10.34 12.89
CA PHE A 107 6.94 9.96 11.85
C PHE A 107 7.42 8.52 12.01
N ASP A 108 6.50 7.57 11.81
CA ASP A 108 6.79 6.14 11.84
C ASP A 108 6.89 5.54 10.43
N PHE A 109 7.76 4.54 10.29
CA PHE A 109 7.92 3.77 9.06
C PHE A 109 8.24 2.30 9.35
N GLN A 110 7.98 1.45 8.36
CA GLN A 110 8.33 0.03 8.41
C GLN A 110 9.79 -0.18 8.01
N LYS A 111 10.58 -0.74 8.94
CA LYS A 111 12.02 -0.99 8.73
C LYS A 111 12.28 -1.87 7.52
N SER A 112 11.44 -2.88 7.29
CA SER A 112 11.59 -3.82 6.18
C SER A 112 11.24 -3.24 4.80
N ARG A 113 10.60 -2.06 4.75
CA ARG A 113 10.01 -1.53 3.51
C ARG A 113 10.49 -0.14 3.13
N VAL A 114 11.29 0.52 3.97
CA VAL A 114 11.82 1.87 3.68
C VAL A 114 12.51 1.96 2.31
N LEU A 115 13.35 0.98 1.94
CA LEU A 115 14.01 0.94 0.63
C LEU A 115 13.03 0.58 -0.49
N LEU A 116 12.06 -0.29 -0.22
CA LEU A 116 10.99 -0.64 -1.15
C LEU A 116 10.18 0.61 -1.52
N TYR A 117 9.80 1.42 -0.54
CA TYR A 117 9.04 2.65 -0.74
C TYR A 117 9.81 3.68 -1.55
N GLY A 118 11.05 3.98 -1.17
CA GLY A 118 11.91 4.90 -1.93
C GLY A 118 12.19 4.40 -3.34
N GLY A 119 12.44 3.11 -3.51
CA GLY A 119 12.67 2.51 -4.81
C GLY A 119 11.44 2.50 -5.71
N TYR A 120 10.24 2.26 -5.15
CA TYR A 120 8.97 2.34 -5.89
C TYR A 120 8.61 3.78 -6.23
N PHE A 121 8.92 4.74 -5.37
CA PHE A 121 8.76 6.17 -5.65
C PHE A 121 9.56 6.56 -6.90
N ILE A 122 10.84 6.19 -6.96
CA ILE A 122 11.71 6.45 -8.11
C ILE A 122 11.26 5.64 -9.33
N PHE A 123 10.99 4.34 -9.16
CA PHE A 123 10.56 3.47 -10.26
C PHE A 123 9.25 3.94 -10.89
N GLY A 124 8.29 4.39 -10.09
CA GLY A 124 7.03 4.96 -10.56
C GLY A 124 7.25 6.20 -11.43
N ALA A 125 8.12 7.13 -11.01
CA ALA A 125 8.49 8.30 -11.81
C ALA A 125 9.17 7.91 -13.13
N LEU A 126 10.11 6.96 -13.09
CA LEU A 126 10.81 6.46 -14.28
C LEU A 126 9.88 5.74 -15.25
N ALA A 127 9.00 4.88 -14.73
CA ALA A 127 8.01 4.12 -15.49
C ALA A 127 6.97 5.03 -16.13
N GLY A 128 6.52 6.06 -15.41
CA GLY A 128 5.63 7.10 -15.92
C GLY A 128 6.26 7.87 -17.08
N ASN A 129 7.49 8.36 -16.90
CA ASN A 129 8.22 9.06 -17.96
C ASN A 129 8.54 8.15 -19.16
N ALA A 130 8.83 6.88 -18.93
CA ALA A 130 9.12 5.89 -19.98
C ALA A 130 7.88 5.42 -20.75
N GLY A 131 6.67 5.69 -20.25
CA GLY A 131 5.42 5.29 -20.90
C GLY A 131 5.21 3.77 -20.98
N ILE A 132 5.69 2.99 -20.01
CA ILE A 132 5.60 1.51 -20.08
C ILE A 132 4.16 0.96 -20.00
N PHE A 133 3.19 1.81 -19.63
CA PHE A 133 1.76 1.48 -19.53
C PHE A 133 0.90 2.14 -20.61
N THR A 134 1.49 2.61 -21.72
CA THR A 134 0.68 3.09 -22.86
C THR A 134 -0.01 1.91 -23.57
N ASP A 135 -1.16 2.17 -24.19
CA ASP A 135 -2.07 1.14 -24.75
C ASP A 135 -1.41 0.20 -25.76
N ASP A 136 -0.39 0.68 -26.48
CA ASP A 136 0.29 -0.07 -27.53
C ASP A 136 1.42 -0.98 -27.05
N THR A 137 1.70 -1.02 -25.75
CA THR A 137 2.81 -1.83 -25.24
C THR A 137 2.44 -3.31 -25.17
N SER A 138 3.39 -4.18 -25.49
CA SER A 138 3.24 -5.63 -25.26
C SER A 138 2.94 -5.93 -23.78
N PHE A 139 3.40 -5.07 -22.86
CA PHE A 139 3.17 -5.21 -21.44
C PHE A 139 1.68 -5.11 -21.07
N VAL A 140 0.96 -4.09 -21.57
CA VAL A 140 -0.48 -3.92 -21.32
C VAL A 140 -1.31 -4.97 -22.06
N ARG A 141 -0.96 -5.30 -23.31
CA ARG A 141 -1.70 -6.30 -24.12
C ARG A 141 -1.74 -7.69 -23.48
N LYS A 142 -0.76 -8.02 -22.63
CA LYS A 142 -0.70 -9.29 -21.88
C LYS A 142 -1.46 -9.27 -20.54
N TRP A 143 -2.37 -8.32 -20.32
CA TRP A 143 -3.17 -8.24 -19.09
C TRP A 143 -3.84 -9.57 -18.67
N PRO A 144 -4.37 -10.45 -19.55
CA PRO A 144 -4.97 -11.70 -19.10
C PRO A 144 -3.93 -12.65 -18.51
N LEU A 145 -2.73 -12.68 -19.09
CA LEU A 145 -1.60 -13.46 -18.57
C LEU A 145 -1.22 -12.97 -17.17
N TRP A 146 -1.17 -11.65 -16.96
CA TRP A 146 -0.83 -11.08 -15.66
C TRP A 146 -1.87 -11.41 -14.58
N ILE A 147 -3.17 -11.43 -14.93
CA ILE A 147 -4.21 -11.94 -14.02
C ILE A 147 -3.95 -13.40 -13.66
N ILE A 148 -3.76 -14.26 -14.65
CA ILE A 148 -3.59 -15.70 -14.41
C ILE A 148 -2.37 -15.92 -13.51
N LEU A 149 -1.24 -15.29 -13.82
CA LEU A 149 -0.04 -15.38 -12.99
C LEU A 149 -0.28 -14.81 -11.59
N CYS A 150 -0.95 -13.67 -11.46
CA CYS A 150 -1.32 -13.09 -10.15
C CYS A 150 -2.14 -14.08 -9.31
N LEU A 151 -3.20 -14.66 -9.88
CA LEU A 151 -4.07 -15.61 -9.18
C LEU A 151 -3.33 -16.89 -8.80
N LEU A 152 -2.55 -17.46 -9.73
CA LEU A 152 -1.75 -18.66 -9.48
C LEU A 152 -0.71 -18.43 -8.38
N THR A 153 0.07 -17.36 -8.46
CA THR A 153 1.10 -17.06 -7.46
C THR A 153 0.47 -16.73 -6.10
N TYR A 154 -0.68 -16.06 -6.06
CA TYR A 154 -1.42 -15.83 -4.82
C TYR A 154 -1.93 -17.13 -4.21
N ALA A 155 -2.51 -18.03 -5.01
CA ALA A 155 -2.96 -19.35 -4.55
C ALA A 155 -1.79 -20.15 -3.96
N VAL A 156 -0.65 -20.20 -4.67
CA VAL A 156 0.58 -20.84 -4.19
C VAL A 156 1.04 -20.21 -2.86
N LEU A 157 1.05 -18.88 -2.76
CA LEU A 157 1.42 -18.17 -1.53
C LEU A 157 0.51 -18.52 -0.34
N THR A 158 -0.76 -18.85 -0.58
CA THR A 158 -1.69 -19.24 0.51
C THR A 158 -1.52 -20.69 0.96
N ILE A 159 -1.08 -21.58 0.06
CA ILE A 159 -1.01 -23.04 0.31
C ILE A 159 0.37 -23.47 0.81
N ILE A 160 1.44 -22.85 0.31
CA ILE A 160 2.83 -23.27 0.59
C ILE A 160 3.33 -22.98 2.02
N PRO A 161 2.96 -21.89 2.71
CA PRO A 161 3.54 -21.59 4.03
C PRO A 161 3.36 -22.68 5.10
N PRO A 162 2.19 -23.35 5.24
CA PRO A 162 2.04 -24.50 6.13
C PRO A 162 3.01 -25.65 5.80
N LEU A 163 3.21 -25.95 4.51
CA LEU A 163 4.14 -27.00 4.06
C LEU A 163 5.60 -26.64 4.37
N LEU A 164 5.99 -25.38 4.12
CA LEU A 164 7.33 -24.91 4.48
C LEU A 164 7.57 -25.03 5.99
N ARG A 165 6.58 -24.66 6.81
CA ARG A 165 6.67 -24.82 8.27
C ARG A 165 6.83 -26.28 8.68
N SER A 166 6.09 -27.21 8.07
CA SER A 166 6.22 -28.64 8.39
C SER A 166 7.57 -29.21 7.97
N MET A 167 8.13 -28.78 6.84
CA MET A 167 9.46 -29.21 6.38
C MET A 167 10.58 -28.68 7.28
N VAL A 168 10.47 -27.44 7.75
CA VAL A 168 11.40 -26.87 8.73
C VAL A 168 11.30 -27.63 10.06
N ALA A 169 10.09 -27.89 10.55
CA ALA A 169 9.88 -28.65 11.78
C ALA A 169 10.42 -30.09 11.69
N ALA A 170 10.30 -30.72 10.52
CA ALA A 170 10.85 -32.04 10.24
C ALA A 170 12.37 -32.04 9.95
N HIS A 171 13.04 -30.88 10.02
CA HIS A 171 14.47 -30.71 9.75
C HIS A 171 14.88 -31.13 8.32
N THR A 172 13.92 -31.20 7.38
CA THR A 172 14.17 -31.56 5.97
C THR A 172 14.49 -30.34 5.10
N LEU A 173 14.18 -29.13 5.58
CA LEU A 173 14.48 -27.88 4.91
C LEU A 173 15.05 -26.88 5.92
N PRO A 174 16.21 -26.25 5.63
CA PRO A 174 16.74 -25.18 6.48
C PRO A 174 15.77 -24.00 6.55
N GLU A 175 15.66 -23.39 7.73
CA GLU A 175 14.77 -22.24 7.97
C GLU A 175 15.04 -21.08 6.99
N VAL A 176 16.32 -20.79 6.72
CA VAL A 176 16.73 -19.74 5.77
C VAL A 176 16.19 -20.02 4.36
N ALA A 177 16.25 -21.28 3.91
CA ALA A 177 15.74 -21.66 2.60
C ALA A 177 14.21 -21.50 2.55
N ALA A 178 13.50 -21.91 3.61
CA ALA A 178 12.06 -21.71 3.72
C ALA A 178 11.67 -20.23 3.67
N TRP A 179 12.40 -19.35 4.38
CA TRP A 179 12.19 -17.91 4.33
C TRP A 179 12.43 -17.32 2.94
N LEU A 180 13.50 -17.71 2.26
CA LEU A 180 13.80 -17.21 0.92
C LEU A 180 12.72 -17.63 -0.09
N ILE A 181 12.22 -18.87 -0.01
CA ILE A 181 11.11 -19.34 -0.83
C ILE A 181 9.85 -18.51 -0.53
N TYR A 182 9.51 -18.37 0.74
CA TYR A 182 8.33 -17.62 1.17
C TYR A 182 8.38 -16.16 0.70
N PHE A 183 9.47 -15.44 0.97
CA PHE A 183 9.60 -14.04 0.59
C PHE A 183 9.65 -13.85 -0.92
N THR A 184 10.22 -14.79 -1.67
CA THR A 184 10.21 -14.74 -3.14
C THR A 184 8.80 -14.90 -3.68
N LEU A 185 8.01 -15.86 -3.15
CA LEU A 185 6.60 -16.02 -3.49
C LEU A 185 5.76 -14.80 -3.10
N TYR A 186 6.03 -14.23 -1.93
CA TYR A 186 5.37 -13.02 -1.44
C TYR A 186 5.61 -11.83 -2.38
N VAL A 187 6.89 -11.55 -2.70
CA VAL A 187 7.28 -10.49 -3.63
C VAL A 187 6.70 -10.71 -5.03
N ALA A 188 6.71 -11.96 -5.52
CA ALA A 188 6.11 -12.30 -6.81
C ALA A 188 4.61 -12.04 -6.82
N SER A 189 3.89 -12.45 -5.78
CA SER A 189 2.45 -12.20 -5.65
C SER A 189 2.15 -10.70 -5.63
N CYS A 190 2.89 -9.91 -4.85
CA CYS A 190 2.69 -8.45 -4.78
C CYS A 190 3.01 -7.76 -6.12
N THR A 191 4.12 -8.13 -6.77
CA THR A 191 4.54 -7.55 -8.04
C THR A 191 3.53 -7.87 -9.14
N LEU A 192 3.11 -9.13 -9.26
CA LEU A 192 2.10 -9.55 -10.22
C LEU A 192 0.74 -8.91 -9.96
N SER A 193 0.35 -8.73 -8.70
CA SER A 193 -0.89 -8.00 -8.35
C SER A 193 -0.83 -6.56 -8.85
N CYS A 194 0.28 -5.85 -8.61
CA CYS A 194 0.46 -4.48 -9.10
C CYS A 194 0.37 -4.41 -10.63
N ILE A 195 1.08 -5.31 -11.33
CA ILE A 195 1.07 -5.38 -12.79
C ILE A 195 -0.35 -5.70 -13.30
N ALA A 196 -1.01 -6.70 -12.72
CA ALA A 196 -2.36 -7.09 -13.10
C ALA A 196 -3.34 -5.92 -12.93
N PHE A 197 -3.40 -5.29 -11.75
CA PHE A 197 -4.31 -4.17 -11.53
C PHE A 197 -4.07 -3.00 -12.50
N LEU A 198 -2.81 -2.61 -12.71
CA LEU A 198 -2.48 -1.51 -13.62
C LEU A 198 -2.80 -1.84 -15.08
N THR A 199 -2.45 -3.04 -15.54
CA THR A 199 -2.66 -3.45 -16.93
C THR A 199 -4.13 -3.72 -17.23
N ILE A 200 -4.90 -4.31 -16.31
CA ILE A 200 -6.36 -4.48 -16.43
C ILE A 200 -7.05 -3.14 -16.47
N PHE A 201 -6.71 -2.23 -15.54
CA PHE A 201 -7.32 -0.92 -15.51
C PHE A 201 -7.09 -0.22 -16.85
N LYS A 202 -5.86 -0.27 -17.36
CA LYS A 202 -5.53 0.32 -18.66
C LYS A 202 -6.24 -0.36 -19.83
N ALA A 203 -6.30 -1.69 -19.85
CA ALA A 203 -6.85 -2.46 -20.96
C ALA A 203 -8.39 -2.52 -21.01
N CYS A 204 -9.07 -2.34 -19.87
CA CYS A 204 -10.52 -2.51 -19.78
C CYS A 204 -11.27 -1.19 -19.57
N ILE A 205 -10.64 -0.18 -18.94
CA ILE A 205 -11.33 1.05 -18.53
C ILE A 205 -11.01 2.19 -19.51
N HIS A 206 -11.86 2.33 -20.53
CA HIS A 206 -11.69 3.34 -21.59
C HIS A 206 -12.62 4.56 -21.46
N ARG A 207 -13.58 4.52 -20.54
CA ARG A 207 -14.58 5.59 -20.38
C ARG A 207 -14.60 6.08 -18.95
N SER A 208 -14.56 7.40 -18.80
CA SER A 208 -14.81 8.04 -17.50
C SER A 208 -16.32 8.18 -17.28
N ARG A 209 -16.75 8.08 -16.02
CA ARG A 209 -18.13 8.35 -15.59
C ARG A 209 -18.12 9.43 -14.52
N SER A 210 -19.20 10.20 -14.38
CA SER A 210 -19.29 11.31 -13.43
C SER A 210 -19.01 10.89 -11.98
N TRP A 211 -19.57 9.76 -11.54
CA TRP A 211 -19.33 9.23 -10.19
C TRP A 211 -17.89 8.74 -10.00
N TRP A 212 -17.28 8.14 -11.03
CA TRP A 212 -15.89 7.70 -10.99
C TRP A 212 -14.92 8.89 -10.88
N ASN A 213 -15.21 9.95 -11.65
CA ASN A 213 -14.45 11.20 -11.60
C ASN A 213 -14.59 11.88 -10.24
N SER A 214 -15.80 11.88 -9.66
CA SER A 214 -16.01 12.37 -8.30
C SER A 214 -15.23 11.54 -7.27
N LEU A 215 -15.28 10.21 -7.34
CA LEU A 215 -14.54 9.35 -6.42
C LEU A 215 -13.03 9.61 -6.51
N SER A 216 -12.48 9.66 -7.74
CA SER A 216 -11.07 9.94 -7.98
C SER A 216 -10.67 11.32 -7.45
N ALA A 217 -11.48 12.35 -7.70
CA ALA A 217 -11.21 13.70 -7.22
C ALA A 217 -11.23 13.79 -5.68
N ASN A 218 -11.94 12.90 -4.98
CA ASN A 218 -12.04 12.88 -3.53
C ASN A 218 -11.15 11.82 -2.85
N ALA A 219 -10.39 11.03 -3.63
CA ALA A 219 -9.67 9.85 -3.13
C ALA A 219 -8.66 10.18 -2.03
N TYR A 220 -7.91 11.28 -2.17
CA TYR A 220 -6.94 11.71 -1.14
C TYR A 220 -7.63 12.10 0.17
N GLY A 221 -8.72 12.86 0.11
CA GLY A 221 -9.51 13.21 1.30
C GLY A 221 -10.12 11.98 1.96
N ILE A 222 -10.63 11.03 1.16
CA ILE A 222 -11.15 9.75 1.65
C ILE A 222 -10.06 9.01 2.40
N TYR A 223 -8.85 8.91 1.83
CA TYR A 223 -7.70 8.29 2.50
C TYR A 223 -7.38 8.94 3.86
N LEU A 224 -7.56 10.25 4.03
CA LEU A 224 -7.32 10.91 5.32
C LEU A 224 -8.39 10.61 6.39
N VAL A 225 -9.66 10.45 6.00
CA VAL A 225 -10.79 10.40 6.96
C VAL A 225 -11.42 9.02 7.12
N HIS A 226 -11.28 8.12 6.13
CA HIS A 226 -11.97 6.82 6.11
C HIS A 226 -11.70 5.98 7.37
N TYR A 227 -10.49 6.07 7.92
CA TYR A 227 -10.08 5.28 9.07
C TYR A 227 -10.93 5.54 10.31
N ILE A 228 -11.34 6.79 10.52
CA ILE A 228 -12.23 7.17 11.62
C ILE A 228 -13.54 6.38 11.48
N LEU A 229 -14.15 6.41 10.30
CA LEU A 229 -15.42 5.72 10.05
C LEU A 229 -15.29 4.20 10.17
N ILE A 230 -14.16 3.63 9.73
CA ILE A 230 -13.89 2.20 9.85
C ILE A 230 -13.87 1.78 11.32
N VAL A 231 -13.02 2.40 12.14
CA VAL A 231 -12.81 1.96 13.53
C VAL A 231 -14.08 2.14 14.35
N TRP A 232 -14.78 3.26 14.18
CA TRP A 232 -16.06 3.49 14.86
C TRP A 232 -17.15 2.50 14.42
N CYS A 233 -17.27 2.20 13.13
CA CYS A 233 -18.23 1.21 12.65
C CYS A 233 -17.91 -0.18 13.19
N GLN A 234 -16.64 -0.59 13.18
CA GLN A 234 -16.20 -1.87 13.75
C GLN A 234 -16.47 -1.96 15.24
N TYR A 235 -16.25 -0.86 15.98
CA TYR A 235 -16.58 -0.78 17.40
C TYR A 235 -18.07 -0.99 17.66
N PHE A 236 -18.96 -0.31 16.92
CA PHE A 236 -20.41 -0.51 17.08
C PHE A 236 -20.86 -1.91 16.70
N LEU A 237 -20.18 -2.57 15.75
CA LEU A 237 -20.47 -3.92 15.31
C LEU A 237 -19.80 -5.01 16.16
N LEU A 238 -18.99 -4.65 17.15
CA LEU A 238 -18.12 -5.59 17.88
C LEU A 238 -18.93 -6.72 18.51
N ASN A 239 -19.96 -6.36 19.30
CA ASN A 239 -20.79 -7.30 20.06
C ASN A 239 -21.95 -7.91 19.25
N ASN A 240 -22.18 -7.46 18.02
CA ASN A 240 -23.22 -8.02 17.17
C ASN A 240 -22.83 -9.42 16.69
N GLN A 241 -23.75 -10.38 16.80
CA GLN A 241 -23.58 -11.77 16.32
C GLN A 241 -23.75 -11.90 14.80
N LEU A 242 -23.21 -10.95 14.04
CA LEU A 242 -23.23 -10.98 12.57
C LEU A 242 -22.03 -11.76 12.02
N PRO A 243 -22.18 -12.50 10.91
CA PRO A 243 -21.06 -13.09 10.20
C PRO A 243 -20.00 -12.03 9.82
N ALA A 244 -18.72 -12.40 9.85
CA ALA A 244 -17.61 -11.48 9.56
C ALA A 244 -17.75 -10.78 8.19
N PHE A 245 -18.23 -11.51 7.18
CA PHE A 245 -18.47 -10.95 5.85
C PHE A 245 -19.55 -9.85 5.86
N ILE A 246 -20.62 -10.02 6.63
CA ILE A 246 -21.67 -9.00 6.79
C ILE A 246 -21.08 -7.76 7.47
N LYS A 247 -20.30 -7.93 8.55
CA LYS A 247 -19.62 -6.82 9.22
C LYS A 247 -18.68 -6.08 8.27
N PHE A 248 -17.96 -6.81 7.41
CA PHE A 248 -17.11 -6.23 6.37
C PHE A 248 -17.91 -5.39 5.38
N VAL A 249 -19.01 -5.91 4.82
CA VAL A 249 -19.85 -5.17 3.85
C VAL A 249 -20.42 -3.89 4.47
N ILE A 250 -20.93 -3.97 5.71
CA ILE A 250 -21.44 -2.80 6.43
C ILE A 250 -20.32 -1.77 6.64
N THR A 251 -19.17 -2.21 7.18
CA THR A 251 -18.03 -1.32 7.45
C THR A 251 -17.54 -0.66 6.17
N PHE A 252 -17.39 -1.43 5.09
CA PHE A 252 -16.98 -0.90 3.78
C PHE A 252 -17.98 0.11 3.23
N GLY A 253 -19.27 -0.20 3.27
CA GLY A 253 -20.33 0.70 2.80
C GLY A 253 -20.36 2.02 3.57
N VAL A 254 -20.32 1.94 4.91
CA VAL A 254 -20.30 3.12 5.80
C VAL A 254 -19.03 3.95 5.58
N ALA A 255 -17.87 3.31 5.57
CA ALA A 255 -16.60 4.01 5.39
C ALA A 255 -16.51 4.67 4.02
N LEU A 256 -16.86 3.97 2.93
CA LEU A 256 -16.80 4.50 1.58
C LEU A 256 -17.79 5.65 1.37
N SER A 257 -19.07 5.43 1.67
CA SER A 257 -20.11 6.45 1.44
C SER A 257 -19.95 7.64 2.38
N GLY A 258 -19.67 7.40 3.66
CA GLY A 258 -19.50 8.44 4.67
C GLY A 258 -18.27 9.29 4.41
N SER A 259 -17.12 8.69 4.08
CA SER A 259 -15.90 9.44 3.79
C SER A 259 -16.03 10.23 2.49
N TRP A 260 -16.64 9.64 1.46
CA TRP A 260 -16.85 10.31 0.19
C TRP A 260 -17.82 11.48 0.32
N LEU A 261 -18.95 11.32 1.04
CA LEU A 261 -19.89 12.41 1.31
C LEU A 261 -19.21 13.52 2.12
N LEU A 262 -18.52 13.18 3.20
CA LEU A 262 -17.82 14.13 4.06
C LEU A 262 -16.83 14.97 3.25
N VAL A 263 -15.95 14.34 2.48
CA VAL A 263 -14.94 15.04 1.67
C VAL A 263 -15.60 15.88 0.58
N SER A 264 -16.65 15.37 -0.06
CA SER A 264 -17.40 16.12 -1.07
C SER A 264 -18.04 17.39 -0.51
N LEU A 265 -18.51 17.36 0.74
CA LEU A 265 -19.05 18.53 1.44
C LEU A 265 -17.94 19.48 1.89
N LEU A 266 -16.83 18.96 2.44
CA LEU A 266 -15.69 19.76 2.87
C LEU A 266 -15.11 20.57 1.70
N ARG A 267 -15.02 19.99 0.50
CA ARG A 267 -14.52 20.69 -0.70
C ARG A 267 -15.41 21.82 -1.19
N LYS A 268 -16.67 21.88 -0.77
CA LYS A 268 -17.56 23.01 -1.08
C LYS A 268 -17.28 24.23 -0.18
N GLN A 269 -16.59 24.04 0.94
CA GLN A 269 -16.21 25.13 1.83
C GLN A 269 -15.06 25.93 1.22
N SER A 270 -15.22 27.25 1.16
CA SER A 270 -14.27 28.17 0.52
C SER A 270 -12.85 28.08 1.10
N LEU A 271 -12.74 27.90 2.42
CA LEU A 271 -11.47 27.77 3.13
C LEU A 271 -10.70 26.51 2.72
N ILE A 272 -11.40 25.38 2.58
CA ILE A 272 -10.79 24.08 2.30
C ILE A 272 -10.49 23.95 0.80
N LYS A 273 -11.34 24.52 -0.06
CA LYS A 273 -11.14 24.55 -1.52
C LYS A 273 -9.81 25.19 -1.93
N LYS A 274 -9.21 26.04 -1.08
CA LYS A 274 -7.89 26.63 -1.34
C LYS A 274 -6.75 25.60 -1.28
N TYR A 275 -6.93 24.48 -0.57
CA TYR A 275 -5.88 23.50 -0.25
C TYR A 275 -6.13 22.10 -0.83
N LEU A 276 -7.30 21.86 -1.46
CA LEU A 276 -7.71 20.60 -2.10
C LEU A 276 -8.06 20.79 -3.57
#